data_AF-A0A547PMQ6-F1
#
_entry.id   AF-A0A547PMQ6-F1
#
_cell.length_a   1.000
_cell.length_b   1.000
_cell.length_c   1.000
_cell.angle_alpha   90.00
_cell.angle_beta   90.00
_cell.angle_gamma   90.00
#
_symmetry.space_group_name_H-M   'P 1'
#
loop_
_entity.id
_entity.type
_entity.pdbx_description
1 polymer ?
#
loop_
_entity_poly.entity_id
_entity_poly.type
_entity_poly.pdbx_seq_one_letter_code
_entity_poly.pdbx_strand_id
1 'polypeptide(L)'
;MPRSLDLNRLKQFEAPRAEPAVAPVDPGPERWPSREPVRDGQISIKAPLDVIERFRKLCKDDRRTYADMLSILMDAYEDRT
;
A
#
# COMPACT_ATOMS: atom_id res chain seq x y z
N MET A 1 34.33 26.01 -41.04
CA MET A 1 34.90 25.27 -39.90
C MET A 1 33.86 25.30 -38.77
N PRO A 2 33.45 24.17 -38.19
CA PRO A 2 32.50 24.18 -37.08
C PRO A 2 33.11 24.88 -35.86
N ARG A 3 32.33 25.73 -35.18
CA ARG A 3 32.75 26.44 -33.97
C ARG A 3 33.13 25.41 -32.90
N SER A 4 34.36 25.48 -32.41
CA SER A 4 34.82 24.68 -31.28
C SER A 4 33.93 24.91 -30.07
N LEU A 5 33.49 23.82 -29.42
CA LEU A 5 32.69 23.89 -28.20
C LEU A 5 33.53 24.52 -27.09
N ASP A 6 33.10 25.68 -26.60
CA ASP A 6 33.79 26.40 -25.53
C ASP A 6 33.42 25.80 -24.17
N LEU A 7 34.35 25.03 -23.59
CA LEU A 7 34.15 24.33 -22.32
C LEU A 7 34.13 25.28 -21.11
N ASN A 8 34.66 26.51 -21.25
CA ASN A 8 34.60 27.51 -20.18
C ASN A 8 33.20 28.08 -20.04
N ARG A 9 32.48 28.27 -21.15
CA ARG A 9 31.07 28.66 -21.11
C ARG A 9 30.20 27.65 -20.36
N LEU A 10 30.56 26.37 -20.38
CA LEU A 10 29.77 25.34 -19.69
C LEU A 10 29.86 25.46 -18.16
N LYS A 11 30.96 26.00 -17.63
CA LYS A 11 31.15 26.22 -16.18
C LYS A 11 30.20 27.26 -15.58
N GLN A 12 29.64 28.16 -16.39
CA GLN A 12 28.68 29.14 -15.88
C GLN A 12 27.35 28.50 -15.42
N PHE A 13 27.11 27.24 -15.81
CA PHE A 13 25.92 26.47 -15.45
C PHE A 13 26.20 25.39 -14.39
N GLU A 14 27.45 25.26 -13.92
CA GLU A 14 27.73 24.48 -12.73
C GLU A 14 27.09 25.21 -11.55
N ALA A 15 25.96 24.68 -11.07
CA ALA A 15 25.40 25.10 -9.80
C ALA A 15 26.49 24.95 -8.73
N PRO A 16 26.62 25.88 -7.77
CA PRO A 16 27.52 25.67 -6.65
C PRO A 16 27.19 24.30 -6.07
N ARG A 17 28.20 23.43 -5.99
CA ARG A 17 28.05 22.10 -5.40
C ARG A 17 27.56 22.30 -3.98
N ALA A 18 26.26 22.16 -3.79
CA ALA A 18 25.68 22.11 -2.48
C ALA A 18 26.35 20.94 -1.78
N GLU A 19 27.15 21.25 -0.76
CA GLU A 19 27.33 20.39 0.40
C GLU A 19 25.94 19.85 0.78
N PRO A 20 25.77 18.59 1.22
CA PRO A 20 24.45 18.02 1.43
C PRO A 20 23.71 18.79 2.53
N ALA A 21 23.06 19.88 2.13
CA ALA A 21 22.06 20.58 2.87
C ALA A 21 20.90 19.61 2.92
N VAL A 22 20.59 19.16 4.13
CA VAL A 22 19.41 18.38 4.47
C VAL A 22 18.25 18.96 3.65
N ALA A 23 17.74 18.20 2.70
CA ALA A 23 16.69 18.69 1.82
C ALA A 23 15.51 19.17 2.70
N PRO A 24 14.97 20.38 2.50
CA PRO A 24 13.67 20.67 3.06
C PRO A 24 12.69 19.69 2.41
N VAL A 25 12.12 18.82 3.24
CA VAL A 25 11.06 17.89 2.87
C VAL A 25 9.94 18.78 2.33
N ASP A 26 9.74 18.78 1.02
CA ASP A 26 8.59 19.41 0.39
C ASP A 26 7.35 18.64 0.87
N PRO A 27 6.47 19.21 1.72
CA PRO A 27 5.23 18.54 2.03
C PRO A 27 4.33 18.76 0.82
N GLY A 28 4.42 17.83 -0.15
CA GLY A 28 3.50 17.77 -1.27
C GLY A 28 2.05 17.88 -0.77
N PRO A 29 1.13 18.37 -1.60
CA PRO A 29 -0.19 18.84 -1.17
C PRO A 29 -0.93 17.75 -0.39
N GLU A 30 -1.03 17.99 0.91
CA GLU A 30 -2.18 17.75 1.78
C GLU A 30 -3.07 16.56 1.38
N ARG A 31 -2.54 15.34 1.54
CA ARG A 31 -3.40 14.15 1.64
C ARG A 31 -3.42 13.72 3.09
N TRP A 32 -4.36 14.28 3.84
CA TRP A 32 -4.77 13.76 5.14
C TRP A 32 -5.68 12.55 4.91
N PRO A 33 -5.22 11.29 5.03
CA PRO A 33 -6.17 10.24 5.37
C PRO A 33 -6.59 10.53 6.82
N SER A 34 -7.88 10.73 7.06
CA SER A 34 -8.42 10.63 8.41
C SER A 34 -8.05 9.24 8.92
N ARG A 35 -7.01 9.15 9.76
CA ARG A 35 -6.51 7.89 10.32
C ARG A 35 -7.37 7.56 11.52
N GLU A 36 -8.65 7.27 11.31
CA GLU A 36 -9.28 6.38 12.27
C GLU A 36 -8.47 5.08 12.24
N PRO A 37 -7.88 4.67 13.38
CA PRO A 37 -7.09 3.45 13.42
C PRO A 37 -8.02 2.30 13.03
N VAL A 38 -7.66 1.60 11.96
CA VAL A 38 -8.38 0.37 11.59
C VAL A 38 -8.26 -0.57 12.78
N ARG A 39 -9.39 -0.86 13.43
CA ARG A 39 -9.46 -1.78 14.57
C ARG A 39 -9.43 -3.20 14.05
N ASP A 40 -8.29 -3.60 13.50
CA ASP A 40 -8.07 -4.96 13.04
C ASP A 40 -7.83 -5.87 14.25
N GLY A 41 -8.63 -6.94 14.34
CA GLY A 41 -8.43 -8.04 15.27
C GLY A 41 -7.90 -9.27 14.52
N GLN A 42 -6.98 -10.01 15.14
CA GLN A 42 -6.51 -11.28 14.59
C GLN A 42 -6.99 -12.44 15.46
N ILE A 43 -7.62 -13.43 14.82
CA ILE A 43 -7.99 -14.70 15.46
C ILE A 43 -7.33 -15.86 14.71
N SER A 44 -6.82 -16.83 15.46
CA SER A 44 -6.27 -18.07 14.90
C SER A 44 -7.35 -19.14 14.91
N ILE A 45 -7.79 -19.58 13.73
CA ILE A 45 -8.78 -20.65 13.60
C ILE A 45 -8.06 -21.99 13.45
N LYS A 46 -8.30 -22.92 14.39
CA LYS A 46 -7.89 -24.32 14.29
C LYS A 46 -9.08 -25.16 13.84
N ALA A 47 -8.94 -25.86 12.72
CA ALA A 47 -9.94 -26.78 12.20
C ALA A 47 -9.27 -27.92 11.42
N PRO A 48 -9.98 -29.02 11.15
CA PRO A 48 -9.55 -30.06 10.21
C PRO A 48 -9.19 -29.47 8.83
N LEU A 49 -8.22 -30.08 8.16
CA LEU A 49 -7.67 -29.57 6.89
C LEU A 49 -8.75 -29.48 5.79
N ASP A 50 -9.67 -30.44 5.74
CA ASP A 50 -10.79 -30.49 4.80
C ASP A 50 -11.72 -29.27 4.94
N VAL A 51 -11.98 -28.84 6.19
CA VAL A 51 -12.80 -27.66 6.47
C VAL A 51 -12.09 -26.39 6.01
N ILE A 52 -10.79 -26.26 6.29
CA ILE A 52 -9.99 -25.09 5.87
C ILE A 52 -9.90 -25.02 4.35
N GLU A 53 -9.68 -26.15 3.66
CA GLU A 53 -9.63 -26.19 2.20
C GLU A 53 -10.97 -25.81 1.57
N ARG A 54 -12.08 -26.32 2.13
CA ARG A 54 -13.42 -25.95 1.69
C ARG A 54 -13.67 -24.45 1.86
N PHE A 55 -13.31 -23.87 3.00
CA PHE A 55 -13.43 -22.43 3.24
C PHE A 55 -12.58 -21.61 2.27
N ARG A 56 -11.33 -22.01 2.04
CA ARG A 56 -10.44 -21.34 1.08
C ARG A 56 -10.96 -21.40 -0.34
N LYS A 57 -11.49 -22.55 -0.75
CA LYS A 57 -12.12 -22.72 -2.07
C LYS A 57 -13.33 -21.80 -2.21
N LEU A 58 -14.20 -21.74 -1.19
CA LEU A 58 -15.36 -20.85 -1.18
C LEU A 58 -14.96 -19.37 -1.34
N CYS A 59 -13.92 -18.92 -0.62
CA CYS A 59 -13.41 -17.56 -0.74
C CYS A 59 -12.84 -17.29 -2.14
N LYS A 60 -12.17 -18.28 -2.74
CA LYS A 60 -11.57 -18.16 -4.08
C LYS A 60 -12.63 -18.07 -5.17
N ASP A 61 -13.69 -18.88 -5.08
CA ASP A 61 -14.75 -18.94 -6.06
C ASP A 61 -15.55 -17.62 -6.10
N ASP A 62 -15.75 -16.99 -4.93
CA ASP A 62 -16.46 -15.70 -4.80
C ASP A 62 -15.52 -14.47 -4.92
N ARG A 63 -14.20 -14.68 -5.09
CA ARG A 63 -13.17 -13.63 -5.17
C ARG A 63 -13.17 -12.65 -3.99
N ARG A 64 -13.42 -13.15 -2.77
CA ARG A 64 -13.49 -12.34 -1.53
C ARG A 64 -12.30 -12.59 -0.61
N THR A 65 -12.08 -11.67 0.32
CA THR A 65 -11.13 -11.88 1.41
C THR A 65 -11.70 -12.86 2.42
N TYR A 66 -10.84 -13.52 3.21
CA TYR A 66 -11.29 -14.40 4.28
C TYR A 66 -12.16 -13.68 5.31
N ALA A 67 -11.86 -12.41 5.60
CA ALA A 67 -12.64 -11.61 6.54
C ALA A 67 -14.04 -11.28 6.00
N ASP A 68 -14.15 -10.91 4.72
CA ASP A 68 -15.44 -10.61 4.07
C ASP A 68 -16.32 -11.86 3.98
N MET A 69 -15.73 -12.99 3.56
CA MET A 69 -16.46 -14.27 3.54
C MET A 69 -16.91 -14.69 4.95
N LEU A 70 -16.08 -14.47 5.98
CA LEU A 70 -16.46 -14.75 7.35
C LEU A 70 -17.65 -13.87 7.80
N SER A 71 -17.65 -12.58 7.45
CA SER A 71 -18.78 -11.68 7.76
C SER A 71 -20.09 -12.19 7.16
N ILE A 72 -20.09 -12.58 5.89
CA ILE A 72 -21.30 -13.10 5.22
C ILE A 72 -21.81 -14.38 5.90
N LEU A 73 -20.90 -15.26 6.30
CA LEU A 73 -21.26 -16.48 7.02
C LEU A 73 -21.85 -16.17 8.40
N MET A 74 -21.38 -15.10 9.06
CA MET A 74 -21.93 -14.62 10.32
C MET A 74 -23.33 -14.02 10.12
N ASP A 75 -23.49 -13.10 9.17
CA ASP A 75 -24.77 -12.46 8.84
C ASP A 75 -25.84 -13.52 8.51
N ALA A 76 -25.49 -14.50 7.66
CA ALA A 76 -26.40 -15.59 7.29
C ALA A 76 -26.75 -16.54 8.44
N TYR A 77 -25.91 -16.62 9.48
CA TYR A 77 -26.18 -17.41 10.68
C TYR A 77 -27.09 -16.65 11.66
N GLU A 78 -26.86 -15.34 11.82
CA GLU A 78 -27.67 -14.44 12.64
C GLU A 78 -29.09 -14.28 12.09
N ASP A 79 -29.24 -14.10 10.77
CA ASP A 79 -30.55 -14.03 10.10
C ASP A 79 -31.39 -15.30 10.23
N ARG A 80 -30.75 -16.43 10.56
CA ARG A 80 -31.40 -17.74 10.67
C ARG A 80 -31.84 -18.06 12.11
N THR A 81 -31.41 -17.28 13.09
CA THR A 81 -31.72 -17.43 14.52
C THR A 81 -32.87 -16.53 14.92
#